data_AF-A0A2N6PPU3-F1
#
_entry.id   AF-A0A2N6PPU3-F1
#
_cell.length_a   1.000
_cell.length_b   1.000
_cell.length_c   1.000
_cell.angle_alpha   90.00
_cell.angle_beta   90.00
_cell.angle_gamma   90.00
#
_symmetry.space_group_name_H-M   'P 1'
#
loop_
_entity.id
_entity.type
_entity.pdbx_description
1 polymer ?
#
loop_
_entity_poly.entity_id
_entity_poly.type
_entity_poly.pdbx_seq_one_letter_code
_entity_poly.pdbx_strand_id
1 'polypeptide(L)'
;MKKLKLNSGMKSEKTIDGYRLNPTEKYVINLEDEMEFAISTMQAIYMFGFPPAFKNWHAWLFENGFSTETPNPTNEFVAKFYGREPLWKTPYSMGIVVKAEEDDDFYIVMECSSKNTGFKHTQIILTMDGCL
;
A
#
# COMPACT_ATOMS: atom_id res chain seq x y z
N MET A 1 10.69 14.27 3.97
CA MET A 1 9.76 13.23 3.50
C MET A 1 10.21 12.81 2.11
N LYS A 2 10.09 11.54 1.76
CA LYS A 2 10.53 10.99 0.47
C LYS A 2 9.34 10.86 -0.47
N LYS A 3 9.41 11.46 -1.67
CA LYS A 3 8.34 11.30 -2.66
C LYS A 3 8.29 9.84 -3.14
N LEU A 4 7.10 9.26 -3.06
CA LEU A 4 6.80 7.91 -3.54
C LEU A 4 6.18 8.01 -4.93
N LYS A 5 6.84 7.41 -5.92
CA LYS A 5 6.26 7.13 -7.24
C LYS A 5 5.99 5.63 -7.30
N LEU A 6 4.72 5.22 -7.40
CA LEU A 6 4.37 3.80 -7.30
C LEU A 6 4.96 3.03 -8.47
N ASN A 7 5.44 1.83 -8.18
CA ASN A 7 5.96 0.89 -9.19
C ASN A 7 7.10 1.48 -10.04
N SER A 8 7.71 2.58 -9.61
CA SER A 8 8.88 3.15 -10.27
C SER A 8 10.13 2.33 -9.95
N GLY A 9 11.06 2.26 -10.90
CA GLY A 9 12.34 1.59 -10.66
C GLY A 9 12.22 0.07 -10.45
N MET A 10 11.24 -0.60 -11.08
CA MET A 10 11.07 -2.07 -10.98
C MET A 10 12.33 -2.89 -11.38
N LYS A 11 13.34 -2.25 -11.97
CA LYS A 11 14.64 -2.84 -12.30
C LYS A 11 15.61 -2.92 -11.10
N SER A 12 15.38 -2.16 -10.03
CA SER A 12 16.22 -2.15 -8.83
C SER A 12 15.85 -3.32 -7.89
N GLU A 13 16.84 -4.16 -7.56
CA GLU A 13 16.69 -5.30 -6.65
C GLU A 13 16.97 -4.99 -5.17
N LYS A 14 17.32 -3.74 -4.84
CA LYS A 14 17.57 -3.37 -3.43
C LYS A 14 16.27 -3.51 -2.66
N THR A 15 16.21 -4.54 -1.82
CA THR A 15 15.13 -4.84 -0.90
C THR A 15 15.67 -4.86 0.52
N ILE A 16 14.81 -4.50 1.47
CA ILE A 16 15.02 -4.60 2.91
C ILE A 16 14.01 -5.64 3.38
N ASP A 17 14.50 -6.77 3.91
CA ASP A 17 13.69 -7.91 4.32
C ASP A 17 12.70 -8.41 3.25
N GLY A 18 13.11 -8.36 1.98
CA GLY A 18 12.27 -8.81 0.86
C GLY A 18 11.21 -7.81 0.39
N TYR A 19 11.26 -6.55 0.85
CA TYR A 19 10.41 -5.45 0.40
C TYR A 19 11.24 -4.27 -0.11
N ARG A 20 10.72 -3.49 -1.07
CA ARG A 20 11.37 -2.29 -1.59
C ARG A 20 11.05 -1.04 -0.77
N LEU A 21 9.85 -0.99 -0.20
CA LEU A 21 9.44 0.06 0.71
C LEU A 21 10.05 -0.16 2.09
N ASN A 22 10.47 0.92 2.75
CA ASN A 22 10.91 0.89 4.13
C ASN A 22 9.81 1.49 5.02
N PRO A 23 9.15 0.72 5.90
CA PRO A 23 8.04 1.24 6.70
C PRO A 23 8.44 2.32 7.72
N THR A 24 9.74 2.44 8.03
CA THR A 24 10.27 3.49 8.92
C THR A 24 10.54 4.81 8.18
N GLU A 25 10.39 4.83 6.86
CA GLU A 25 10.57 6.04 6.05
C GLU A 25 9.25 6.82 5.94
N LYS A 26 9.34 8.16 6.02
CA LYS A 26 8.18 9.04 5.84
C LYS A 26 7.99 9.37 4.38
N TYR A 27 7.10 8.63 3.72
CA TYR A 27 6.74 8.87 2.32
C TYR A 27 5.64 9.92 2.15
N VAL A 28 5.69 10.64 1.04
CA VAL A 28 4.59 11.47 0.53
C VAL A 28 4.22 11.03 -0.87
N ILE A 29 2.94 11.11 -1.23
CA ILE A 29 2.40 10.70 -2.53
C ILE A 29 1.51 11.82 -3.09
N ASN A 30 1.60 12.06 -4.40
CA ASN A 30 0.65 12.89 -5.11
C ASN A 30 -0.36 11.94 -5.77
N LEU A 31 -1.61 11.93 -5.30
CA LEU A 31 -2.59 10.97 -5.78
C LEU A 31 -2.97 11.23 -7.24
N GLU A 32 -3.08 12.50 -7.65
CA GLU A 32 -3.41 12.87 -9.03
C GLU A 32 -2.38 12.30 -10.02
N ASP A 33 -1.09 12.41 -9.70
CA ASP A 33 0.02 11.86 -10.48
C ASP A 33 0.05 10.31 -10.54
N GLU A 34 -0.57 9.64 -9.57
CA GLU A 34 -0.57 8.17 -9.44
C GLU A 34 -1.89 7.52 -9.87
N MET A 35 -2.97 8.29 -10.00
CA MET A 35 -4.34 7.81 -10.16
C MET A 35 -4.50 6.89 -11.38
N GLU A 36 -4.01 7.31 -12.55
CA GLU A 36 -4.11 6.52 -13.78
C GLU A 36 -3.44 5.14 -13.63
N PHE A 37 -2.25 5.12 -13.01
CA PHE A 37 -1.50 3.88 -12.79
C PHE A 37 -2.14 3.01 -11.72
N ALA A 38 -2.67 3.60 -10.65
CA ALA A 38 -3.39 2.90 -9.60
C ALA A 38 -4.66 2.23 -10.17
N ILE A 39 -5.45 2.95 -10.98
CA ILE A 39 -6.63 2.40 -11.67
C ILE A 39 -6.23 1.24 -12.59
N SER A 40 -5.19 1.42 -13.41
CA SER A 40 -4.71 0.39 -14.33
C SER A 40 -4.24 -0.87 -13.58
N THR A 41 -3.57 -0.69 -12.45
CA THR A 41 -3.13 -1.80 -11.59
C THR A 41 -4.33 -2.54 -11.01
N MET A 42 -5.35 -1.82 -10.54
CA MET A 42 -6.56 -2.42 -10.00
C MET A 42 -7.38 -3.16 -11.07
N GLN A 43 -7.48 -2.60 -12.28
CA GLN A 43 -8.09 -3.29 -13.42
C GLN A 43 -7.37 -4.59 -13.79
N ALA A 44 -6.03 -4.58 -13.78
CA ALA A 44 -5.24 -5.79 -14.00
C ALA A 44 -5.52 -6.85 -12.93
N ILE A 45 -5.68 -6.44 -11.67
CA ILE A 45 -6.05 -7.32 -10.56
C ILE A 45 -7.45 -7.94 -10.80
N TYR A 46 -8.44 -7.15 -11.21
CA TYR A 46 -9.76 -7.67 -11.54
C TYR A 46 -9.77 -8.63 -12.73
N MET A 47 -8.93 -8.37 -13.74
CA MET A 47 -8.85 -9.19 -14.96
C MET A 47 -8.09 -10.50 -14.75
N PHE A 48 -6.97 -10.46 -14.03
CA PHE A 48 -6.07 -11.62 -13.87
C PHE A 48 -6.22 -12.33 -12.51
N GLY A 49 -7.05 -11.79 -11.62
CA GLY A 49 -7.30 -12.33 -10.30
C GLY A 49 -6.46 -11.67 -9.21
N PHE A 50 -6.98 -11.71 -7.99
CA PHE A 50 -6.38 -11.08 -6.82
C PHE A 50 -5.12 -11.81 -6.35
N PRO A 51 -3.99 -11.11 -6.15
CA PRO A 51 -2.81 -11.74 -5.58
C PRO A 51 -3.06 -12.14 -4.12
N PRO A 52 -2.37 -13.18 -3.59
CA PRO A 52 -2.49 -13.61 -2.20
C PRO A 52 -2.34 -12.49 -1.16
N ALA A 53 -1.57 -11.44 -1.50
CA ALA A 53 -1.44 -10.22 -0.72
C ALA A 53 -2.77 -9.61 -0.24
N PHE A 54 -3.84 -9.65 -1.05
CA PHE A 54 -5.14 -9.09 -0.65
C PHE A 54 -5.77 -9.80 0.55
N LYS A 55 -5.40 -11.06 0.81
CA LYS A 55 -5.84 -11.75 2.04
C LYS A 55 -5.24 -11.10 3.29
N ASN A 56 -4.02 -10.55 3.21
CA ASN A 56 -3.41 -9.84 4.33
C ASN A 56 -4.07 -8.48 4.56
N TRP A 57 -4.42 -7.78 3.48
CA TRP A 57 -5.21 -6.57 3.57
C TRP A 57 -6.55 -6.81 4.28
N HIS A 58 -7.32 -7.81 3.84
CA HIS A 58 -8.61 -8.14 4.47
C HIS A 58 -8.45 -8.64 5.91
N ALA A 59 -7.43 -9.44 6.21
CA ALA A 59 -7.14 -9.86 7.58
C ALA A 59 -6.83 -8.66 8.48
N TRP A 60 -5.99 -7.74 8.02
CA TRP A 60 -5.67 -6.52 8.77
C TRP A 60 -6.90 -5.65 9.02
N LEU A 61 -7.76 -5.45 8.01
CA LEU A 61 -9.03 -4.74 8.19
C LEU A 61 -9.89 -5.40 9.29
N PHE A 62 -10.10 -6.71 9.19
CA PHE A 62 -10.90 -7.47 10.15
C PHE A 62 -10.34 -7.41 11.58
N GLU A 63 -9.03 -7.63 11.73
CA GLU A 63 -8.35 -7.63 13.04
C GLU A 63 -8.41 -6.26 13.73
N ASN A 64 -8.53 -5.17 12.96
CA ASN A 64 -8.60 -3.81 13.48
C ASN A 64 -10.05 -3.25 13.51
N GLY A 65 -11.06 -4.09 13.25
CA GLY A 65 -12.47 -3.71 13.35
C GLY A 65 -12.99 -2.84 12.19
N PHE A 66 -12.26 -2.79 11.07
CA PHE A 66 -12.68 -2.12 9.84
C PHE A 66 -13.49 -3.05 8.94
N SER A 67 -14.34 -2.48 8.10
CA SER A 67 -15.14 -3.24 7.14
C SER A 67 -14.25 -3.82 6.03
N THR A 68 -14.38 -5.12 5.78
CA THR A 68 -13.65 -5.80 4.68
C THR A 68 -14.30 -5.59 3.31
N GLU A 69 -15.57 -5.17 3.29
CA GLU A 69 -16.36 -4.92 2.07
C GLU A 69 -16.29 -3.43 1.67
N THR A 70 -16.34 -2.56 2.67
CA THR A 70 -16.32 -1.10 2.54
C THR A 70 -15.22 -0.52 3.43
N PRO A 71 -13.93 -0.68 3.05
CA PRO A 71 -12.80 -0.30 3.90
C PRO A 71 -12.92 1.13 4.41
N ASN A 72 -12.85 1.28 5.73
CA ASN A 72 -13.05 2.54 6.44
C ASN A 72 -11.96 2.85 7.48
N PRO A 73 -10.65 2.64 7.20
CA PRO A 73 -9.59 3.07 8.10
C PRO A 73 -9.59 4.59 8.23
N THR A 74 -9.32 5.11 9.43
CA THR A 74 -9.30 6.55 9.70
C THR A 74 -7.89 7.12 9.70
N ASN A 75 -7.75 8.40 9.33
CA ASN A 75 -6.52 9.18 9.40
C ASN A 75 -5.90 9.12 10.80
N GLU A 76 -6.72 9.31 11.86
CA GLU A 76 -6.26 9.23 13.25
C GLU A 76 -5.64 7.86 13.58
N PHE A 77 -6.30 6.78 13.14
CA PHE A 77 -5.82 5.43 13.41
C PHE A 77 -4.50 5.13 12.69
N VAL A 78 -4.40 5.49 11.41
CA VAL A 78 -3.23 5.13 10.59
C VAL A 78 -2.04 6.05 10.84
N ALA A 79 -2.26 7.30 11.26
CA ALA A 79 -1.19 8.28 11.51
C ALA A 79 -0.15 7.78 12.53
N LYS A 80 -0.53 6.94 13.50
CA LYS A 80 0.39 6.38 14.49
C LYS A 80 1.47 5.45 13.90
N PHE A 81 1.25 4.93 12.69
CA PHE A 81 2.18 4.05 11.98
C PHE A 81 3.08 4.80 10.99
N TYR A 82 2.74 6.05 10.65
CA TYR A 82 3.41 6.81 9.58
C TYR A 82 4.91 7.02 9.83
N GLY A 83 5.73 6.37 9.00
CA GLY A 83 7.19 6.39 9.11
C GLY A 83 7.72 5.84 10.44
N ARG A 84 7.01 4.88 11.02
CA ARG A 84 7.40 4.22 12.28
C ARG A 84 7.48 2.71 12.14
N GLU A 85 6.39 2.09 11.68
CA GLU A 85 6.29 0.64 11.52
C GLU A 85 5.21 0.31 10.49
N PRO A 86 5.21 -0.89 9.88
CA PRO A 86 4.19 -1.25 8.93
C PRO A 86 2.85 -1.53 9.63
N LEU A 87 1.74 -1.34 8.91
CA LEU A 87 0.41 -1.75 9.37
C LEU A 87 0.33 -3.28 9.54
N TRP A 88 0.95 -4.00 8.59
CA TRP A 88 1.22 -5.43 8.67
C TRP A 88 2.47 -5.75 7.86
N LYS A 89 3.16 -6.83 8.21
CA LYS A 89 4.24 -7.42 7.41
C LYS A 89 4.16 -8.93 7.49
N THR A 90 4.00 -9.57 6.35
CA THR A 90 3.92 -11.04 6.22
C THR A 90 4.97 -11.53 5.22
N PRO A 91 5.05 -12.83 4.92
CA PRO A 91 5.83 -13.31 3.78
C PRO A 91 5.26 -12.93 2.41
N TYR A 92 4.00 -12.47 2.32
CA TYR A 92 3.30 -12.18 1.07
C TYR A 92 3.10 -10.68 0.82
N SER A 93 2.96 -9.86 1.86
CA SER A 93 2.80 -8.42 1.65
C SER A 93 3.19 -7.61 2.87
N MET A 94 3.39 -6.32 2.63
CA MET A 94 3.55 -5.32 3.67
C MET A 94 2.66 -4.12 3.37
N GLY A 95 1.91 -3.67 4.37
CA GLY A 95 1.11 -2.45 4.30
C GLY A 95 1.84 -1.32 5.01
N ILE A 96 1.95 -0.17 4.37
CA ILE A 96 2.52 1.04 4.96
C ILE A 96 1.56 2.22 4.83
N VAL A 97 1.77 3.20 5.70
CA VAL A 97 1.07 4.48 5.65
C VAL A 97 1.91 5.48 4.89
N VAL A 98 1.29 6.20 3.96
CA VAL A 98 1.90 7.31 3.23
C VAL A 98 1.02 8.55 3.38
N LYS A 99 1.61 9.73 3.36
CA LYS A 99 0.87 10.99 3.48
C LYS A 99 0.62 11.60 2.10
N ALA A 100 -0.48 12.29 1.90
CA ALA A 100 -0.66 13.17 0.75
C ALA A 100 0.44 14.24 0.68
N GLU A 101 0.76 14.70 -0.53
CA GLU A 101 1.66 15.83 -0.74
C GLU A 101 0.98 17.19 -0.47
N GLU A 102 -0.31 17.31 -0.79
CA GLU A 102 -1.03 18.59 -0.83
C GLU A 102 -2.02 18.79 0.32
N ASP A 103 -2.35 17.74 1.07
CA ASP A 103 -3.29 17.79 2.20
C ASP A 103 -2.78 16.96 3.41
N ASP A 104 -3.63 16.85 4.43
CA ASP A 104 -3.33 16.14 5.67
C ASP A 104 -3.82 14.67 5.68
N ASP A 105 -4.32 14.16 4.54
CA ASP A 105 -4.80 12.80 4.42
C ASP A 105 -3.66 11.78 4.36
N PHE A 106 -4.01 10.58 4.82
CA PHE A 106 -3.18 9.41 4.74
C PHE A 106 -3.77 8.38 3.78
N TYR A 107 -2.89 7.67 3.11
CA TYR A 107 -3.21 6.55 2.24
C TYR A 107 -2.52 5.29 2.74
N ILE A 108 -3.14 4.15 2.48
CA ILE A 108 -2.54 2.85 2.71
C ILE A 108 -1.99 2.32 1.38
N VAL A 109 -0.69 2.06 1.35
CA VAL A 109 -0.01 1.41 0.22
C VAL A 109 0.43 0.01 0.64
N MET A 110 0.04 -0.99 -0.14
CA MET A 110 0.51 -2.35 0.00
C MET A 110 1.61 -2.63 -1.02
N GLU A 111 2.74 -3.19 -0.57
CA GLU A 111 3.70 -3.84 -1.44
C GLU A 111 3.50 -5.37 -1.40
N CYS A 112 3.29 -5.96 -2.57
CA CYS A 112 3.33 -7.40 -2.77
C CYS A 112 4.78 -7.90 -2.68
N SER A 113 5.04 -8.95 -1.91
CA SER A 113 6.35 -9.61 -1.92
C SER A 113 6.59 -10.38 -3.23
N SER A 114 7.80 -10.91 -3.40
CA SER A 114 8.17 -11.78 -4.52
C SER A 114 7.38 -13.09 -4.61
N LYS A 115 6.61 -13.45 -3.58
CA LYS A 115 5.76 -14.64 -3.56
C LYS A 115 4.41 -14.45 -4.28
N ASN A 116 4.07 -13.22 -4.69
CA ASN A 116 2.87 -12.96 -5.49
C ASN A 116 3.22 -13.07 -6.97
N THR A 117 3.06 -14.27 -7.53
CA THR A 117 3.29 -14.53 -8.96
C THR A 117 2.50 -13.55 -9.82
N GLY A 118 3.16 -12.89 -10.77
CA GLY A 118 2.58 -11.85 -11.62
C GLY A 118 2.52 -10.44 -11.00
N PHE A 119 2.71 -10.32 -9.68
CA PHE A 119 2.60 -9.07 -8.93
C PHE A 119 3.82 -8.81 -8.01
N LYS A 120 4.98 -9.36 -8.36
CA LYS A 120 6.20 -9.24 -7.55
C LYS A 120 6.58 -7.76 -7.36
N HIS A 121 6.66 -7.34 -6.10
CA HIS A 121 6.98 -5.95 -5.70
C HIS A 121 6.03 -4.89 -6.28
N THR A 122 4.84 -5.30 -6.72
CA THR A 122 3.80 -4.35 -7.12
C THR A 122 3.34 -3.59 -5.88
N GLN A 123 3.28 -2.27 -6.00
CA GLN A 123 2.79 -1.33 -5.00
C GLN A 123 1.38 -0.90 -5.40
N ILE A 124 0.43 -1.03 -4.48
CA ILE A 124 -1.00 -0.84 -4.73
C ILE A 124 -1.53 0.11 -3.66
N ILE A 125 -2.17 1.22 -4.06
CA ILE A 125 -2.96 2.04 -3.15
C ILE A 125 -4.26 1.29 -2.85
N LEU A 126 -4.55 1.08 -1.57
CA LEU A 126 -5.72 0.34 -1.11
C LEU A 126 -6.89 1.26 -0.72
N THR A 127 -6.62 2.53 -0.47
CA THR A 127 -7.58 3.54 -0.03
C THR A 127 -7.57 4.71 -1.02
N MET A 128 -8.04 4.50 -2.25
CA MET A 128 -7.95 5.54 -3.31
C MET A 128 -8.66 6.84 -2.93
N ASP A 129 -9.73 6.76 -2.13
CA ASP A 129 -10.47 7.93 -1.63
C ASP A 129 -9.89 8.50 -0.32
N GLY A 130 -8.68 8.09 0.06
CA GLY A 130 -8.06 8.45 1.34
C GLY A 130 -8.54 7.59 2.52
N CYS A 131 -7.91 7.80 3.68
CA CYS A 131 -8.44 7.33 4.96
C CYS A 131 -9.43 8.35 5.52
N LEU A 132 -10.45 7.88 6.23
CA LEU A 132 -11.57 8.71 6.74
C LEU A 132 -11.18 9.64 7.91
#